data_AF-A0A9E2FD87-F1
#
_entry.id   AF-A0A9E2FD87-F1
#
_cell.length_a   1.000
_cell.length_b   1.000
_cell.length_c   1.000
_cell.angle_alpha   90.00
_cell.angle_beta   90.00
_cell.angle_gamma   90.00
#
_symmetry.space_group_name_H-M   'P 1'
#
loop_
_entity.id
_entity.type
_entity.pdbx_description
1 polymer ?
#
loop_
_entity_poly.entity_id
_entity_poly.type
_entity_poly.pdbx_seq_one_letter_code
_entity_poly.pdbx_strand_id
1 'polypeptide(L)'
;MQRERSSFNARTARMTLQPTGFFGKLFAIIAGTVLLVLGLMFSVVIIAVAVVLGFIIWGWFWWKTRALRQQMREQMQQAAETMHEAEPSGRVIEGEVIRRDDEGEPSGRP
;
A
#
# COMPACT_ATOMS: atom_id res chain seq x y z
N MET A 1 -53.99 23.81 71.05
CA MET A 1 -52.87 22.93 70.66
C MET A 1 -52.98 22.61 69.17
N GLN A 2 -52.43 23.49 68.32
CA GLN A 2 -52.38 23.33 66.86
C GLN A 2 -50.94 23.15 66.44
N ARG A 3 -50.74 22.20 65.53
CA ARG A 3 -49.45 21.71 65.04
C ARG A 3 -48.71 22.83 64.31
N GLU A 4 -47.59 23.26 64.86
CA GLU A 4 -46.51 23.89 64.09
C GLU A 4 -45.85 22.81 63.23
N ARG A 5 -46.48 22.53 62.10
CA ARG A 5 -45.84 21.92 60.95
C ARG A 5 -45.50 23.04 59.97
N SER A 6 -44.47 22.78 59.18
CA SER A 6 -44.07 23.50 57.97
C SER A 6 -43.38 24.86 58.14
N SER A 7 -42.07 24.78 58.36
CA SER A 7 -41.13 25.54 57.54
C SER A 7 -39.81 24.78 57.38
N PHE A 8 -39.90 23.52 56.91
CA PHE A 8 -38.73 22.84 56.36
C PHE A 8 -38.31 23.61 55.12
N ASN A 9 -37.24 24.39 55.28
CA ASN A 9 -36.68 25.30 54.30
C ASN A 9 -36.20 24.48 53.10
N ALA A 10 -37.09 24.25 52.14
CA ALA A 10 -36.78 23.68 50.84
C ALA A 10 -35.94 24.69 50.04
N ARG A 11 -34.67 24.84 50.43
CA ARG A 11 -33.59 25.33 49.57
C ARG A 11 -33.24 24.23 48.56
N THR A 12 -34.25 23.67 47.91
CA THR A 12 -34.04 22.82 46.73
C THR A 12 -33.44 23.73 45.68
N ALA A 13 -32.17 23.47 45.40
CA ALA A 13 -31.42 24.07 44.30
C ALA A 13 -32.33 24.16 43.08
N ARG A 14 -32.75 25.39 42.76
CA ARG A 14 -33.22 25.72 41.42
C ARG A 14 -31.97 25.64 40.54
N MET A 15 -31.56 24.42 40.24
CA MET A 15 -30.65 24.13 39.16
C MET A 15 -31.42 24.60 37.94
N THR A 16 -31.07 25.79 37.46
CA THR A 16 -31.64 26.37 36.27
C THR A 16 -31.23 25.46 35.12
N LEU A 17 -32.00 24.40 34.87
CA LEU A 17 -32.21 23.92 33.52
C LEU A 17 -32.90 25.07 32.79
N GLN A 18 -32.07 26.05 32.43
CA GLN A 18 -32.42 27.05 31.47
C GLN A 18 -32.85 26.22 30.25
N PRO A 19 -34.12 26.29 29.83
CA PRO A 19 -34.56 25.54 28.67
C PRO A 19 -33.65 26.00 27.55
N THR A 20 -32.75 25.12 27.12
CA THR A 20 -31.83 25.40 26.03
C THR A 20 -32.74 25.77 24.88
N GLY A 21 -32.74 27.05 24.50
CA GLY A 21 -33.65 27.56 23.49
C GLY A 21 -33.54 26.67 22.25
N PHE A 22 -34.60 26.56 21.46
CA PHE A 22 -34.64 25.71 20.26
C PHE A 22 -33.35 25.80 19.41
N PHE A 23 -32.74 26.98 19.34
CA PHE A 23 -31.43 27.22 18.70
C PHE A 23 -30.25 26.49 19.34
N GLY A 24 -30.14 26.44 20.67
CA GLY A 24 -29.07 25.71 21.34
C GLY A 24 -29.23 24.19 21.20
N LYS A 25 -30.47 23.70 21.10
CA LYS A 25 -30.76 22.30 20.79
C LYS A 25 -30.39 21.94 19.35
N LEU A 26 -30.67 22.83 18.40
CA LEU A 26 -30.27 22.67 17.00
C LEU A 26 -28.73 22.70 16.85
N PHE A 27 -28.06 23.62 17.54
CA PHE A 27 -26.60 23.72 17.52
C PHE A 27 -25.95 22.47 18.12
N ALA A 28 -26.51 21.92 19.20
CA ALA A 28 -26.05 20.67 19.80
C ALA A 28 -26.23 19.47 18.87
N ILE A 29 -27.35 19.39 18.13
CA ILE A 29 -27.57 18.34 17.13
C ILE A 29 -26.54 18.46 16.00
N ILE A 30 -26.34 19.66 15.44
CA ILE A 30 -25.36 19.88 14.36
C ILE A 30 -23.94 19.55 14.84
N ALA A 31 -23.55 20.05 16.01
CA ALA A 31 -22.22 19.78 16.60
C ALA A 31 -22.02 18.28 16.88
N GLY A 32 -23.04 17.60 17.41
CA GLY A 32 -23.02 16.16 17.65
C GLY A 32 -22.92 15.36 16.35
N THR A 33 -23.66 15.73 15.31
CA THR A 33 -23.57 15.10 13.98
C THR A 33 -22.20 15.32 13.35
N VAL A 34 -21.65 16.54 13.43
CA VAL A 34 -20.30 16.83 12.94
C VAL A 34 -19.26 16.00 13.69
N LEU A 35 -19.32 15.92 15.02
CA LEU A 35 -18.42 15.06 15.80
C LEU A 35 -18.56 13.57 15.44
N LEU A 36 -19.78 13.10 15.24
CA LEU A 36 -20.07 11.73 14.83
C LEU A 36 -19.44 11.44 13.45
N VAL A 37 -19.63 12.36 12.50
CA VAL A 37 -19.05 12.26 11.16
C VAL A 37 -17.54 12.35 11.23
N LEU A 38 -16.94 13.23 12.05
CA LEU A 38 -15.49 13.31 12.22
C LEU A 38 -14.91 12.00 12.81
N GLY A 39 -15.55 11.44 13.82
CA GLY A 39 -15.15 10.16 14.42
C GLY A 39 -15.28 8.99 13.43
N LEU A 40 -16.37 8.95 12.67
CA LEU A 40 -16.60 7.95 11.62
C LEU A 40 -15.62 8.13 10.45
N MET A 41 -15.41 9.37 10.00
CA MET A 41 -14.51 9.75 8.90
C MET A 41 -13.08 9.39 9.23
N PHE A 42 -12.62 9.52 10.48
CA PHE A 42 -11.27 9.11 10.86
C PHE A 42 -11.01 7.61 10.57
N SER A 43 -11.99 6.75 10.86
CA SER A 43 -11.90 5.32 10.53
C SER A 43 -11.94 5.07 9.02
N VAL A 44 -12.87 5.72 8.30
CA VAL A 44 -13.00 5.60 6.84
C VAL A 44 -11.76 6.13 6.11
N VAL A 45 -11.17 7.22 6.59
CA VAL A 45 -9.97 7.84 6.02
C VAL A 45 -8.76 6.91 6.12
N ILE A 46 -8.56 6.23 7.26
CA ILE A 46 -7.46 5.25 7.38
C ILE A 46 -7.63 4.12 6.36
N ILE A 47 -8.85 3.60 6.21
CA ILE A 47 -9.15 2.54 5.23
C ILE A 47 -8.94 3.07 3.79
N ALA A 48 -9.42 4.28 3.48
CA ALA A 48 -9.26 4.89 2.17
C ALA A 48 -7.77 5.11 1.83
N VAL A 49 -6.98 5.60 2.79
CA VAL A 49 -5.53 5.80 2.64
C VAL A 49 -4.84 4.44 2.44
N ALA A 50 -5.20 3.41 3.21
CA ALA A 50 -4.66 2.06 3.03
C ALA A 50 -5.00 1.48 1.65
N VAL A 51 -6.22 1.68 1.15
CA VAL A 51 -6.64 1.25 -0.19
C VAL A 51 -5.85 2.01 -1.27
N VAL A 52 -5.73 3.33 -1.17
CA VAL A 52 -4.96 4.14 -2.12
C VAL A 52 -3.49 3.74 -2.12
N LEU A 53 -2.86 3.59 -0.94
CA LEU A 53 -1.49 3.07 -0.81
C LEU A 53 -1.37 1.67 -1.43
N GLY A 54 -2.33 0.79 -1.16
CA GLY A 54 -2.40 -0.55 -1.74
C GLY A 54 -2.43 -0.50 -3.27
N PHE A 55 -3.30 0.34 -3.86
CA PHE A 55 -3.38 0.52 -5.31
C PHE A 55 -2.11 1.13 -5.91
N ILE A 56 -1.49 2.11 -5.24
CA ILE A 56 -0.22 2.71 -5.68
C ILE A 56 0.89 1.65 -5.68
N ILE A 57 1.03 0.89 -4.59
CA ILE A 57 2.03 -0.18 -4.48
C ILE A 57 1.76 -1.25 -5.52
N TRP A 58 0.50 -1.67 -5.72
CA TRP A 58 0.12 -2.69 -6.68
C TRP A 58 0.39 -2.26 -8.13
N GLY A 59 -0.02 -1.03 -8.48
CA GLY A 59 0.24 -0.43 -9.79
C GLY A 59 1.73 -0.27 -10.04
N TRP A 60 2.49 0.21 -9.04
CA TRP A 60 3.94 0.30 -9.11
C TRP A 60 4.60 -1.06 -9.24
N PHE A 61 4.15 -2.08 -8.51
CA PHE A 61 4.71 -3.43 -8.58
C PHE A 61 4.52 -4.06 -9.96
N TRP A 62 3.35 -3.85 -10.56
CA TRP A 62 3.06 -4.28 -11.93
C TRP A 62 3.86 -3.49 -12.97
N TRP A 63 4.05 -2.18 -12.76
CA TRP A 63 4.90 -1.36 -13.60
C TRP A 63 6.38 -1.69 -13.45
N LYS A 64 6.88 -1.94 -12.25
CA LYS A 64 8.29 -2.24 -11.96
C LYS A 64 8.70 -3.58 -12.55
N THR A 65 7.85 -4.61 -12.40
CA THR A 65 8.07 -5.92 -13.04
C THR A 65 8.04 -5.81 -14.56
N ARG A 66 7.24 -4.89 -15.13
CA ARG A 66 7.19 -4.68 -16.58
C ARG A 66 8.33 -3.78 -17.11
N ALA A 67 8.71 -2.75 -16.37
CA ALA A 67 9.76 -1.81 -16.70
C ALA A 67 11.16 -2.43 -16.58
N LEU A 68 11.34 -3.43 -15.71
CA LEU A 68 12.62 -4.15 -15.62
C LEU A 68 12.98 -4.81 -16.96
N ARG A 69 11.98 -5.32 -17.70
CA ARG A 69 12.19 -5.88 -19.03
C ARG A 69 12.54 -4.82 -20.08
N GLN A 70 12.06 -3.60 -19.90
CA GLN A 70 12.39 -2.45 -20.75
C GLN A 70 13.83 -1.97 -20.49
N GLN A 71 14.22 -1.89 -19.21
CA GLN A 71 15.57 -1.52 -18.79
C GLN A 71 16.63 -2.51 -19.27
N MET A 72 16.32 -3.82 -19.28
CA MET A 72 17.22 -4.82 -19.86
C MET A 72 17.38 -4.66 -21.39
N ARG A 73 16.33 -4.22 -22.10
CA ARG A 73 16.43 -3.94 -23.55
C ARG A 73 17.28 -2.71 -23.82
N GLU A 74 17.12 -1.64 -23.05
CA GLU A 74 17.96 -0.44 -23.16
C GLU A 74 19.42 -0.74 -22.81
N GLN A 75 19.67 -1.51 -21.74
CA GLN A 75 21.02 -1.98 -21.41
C GLN A 75 21.61 -2.87 -22.49
N MET A 76 20.82 -3.77 -23.10
CA MET A 76 21.27 -4.59 -24.22
C MET A 76 21.53 -3.76 -25.49
N GLN A 77 20.75 -2.70 -25.74
CA GLN A 77 20.97 -1.80 -26.86
C GLN A 77 22.24 -0.98 -26.66
N GLN A 78 22.48 -0.44 -25.46
CA GLN A 78 23.73 0.24 -25.12
C GLN A 78 24.94 -0.70 -25.14
N ALA A 79 24.77 -1.94 -24.68
CA ALA A 79 25.78 -2.99 -24.81
C ALA A 79 26.02 -3.38 -26.28
N ALA A 80 24.97 -3.39 -27.12
CA ALA A 80 25.07 -3.68 -28.54
C ALA A 80 25.69 -2.51 -29.34
N GLU A 81 25.42 -1.27 -28.95
CA GLU A 81 26.02 -0.06 -29.54
C GLU A 81 27.51 0.04 -29.16
N THR A 82 27.86 -0.22 -27.90
CA THR A 82 29.28 -0.32 -27.48
C THR A 82 29.99 -1.51 -28.13
N MET A 83 29.29 -2.62 -28.40
CA MET A 83 29.78 -3.73 -29.23
C MET A 83 29.79 -3.44 -30.75
N HIS A 84 29.07 -2.43 -31.25
CA HIS A 84 29.19 -2.02 -32.65
C HIS A 84 30.47 -1.18 -32.87
N GLU A 85 30.95 -0.49 -31.83
CA GLU A 85 32.24 0.20 -31.85
C GLU A 85 33.43 -0.75 -31.65
N ALA A 86 33.26 -1.79 -30.82
CA ALA A 86 34.17 -2.92 -30.73
C ALA A 86 33.73 -4.02 -31.69
N GLU A 87 34.07 -3.86 -32.98
CA GLU A 87 33.91 -4.84 -34.08
C GLU A 87 33.37 -6.21 -33.64
N PRO A 88 32.24 -6.68 -34.21
CA PRO A 88 31.80 -8.04 -33.99
C PRO A 88 32.76 -8.96 -34.74
N SER A 89 33.95 -9.16 -34.18
CA SER A 89 34.72 -10.38 -34.38
C SER A 89 33.82 -11.48 -33.83
N GLY A 90 32.89 -11.90 -34.69
CA GLY A 90 32.06 -13.05 -34.51
C GLY A 90 33.02 -14.20 -34.32
N ARG A 91 33.35 -14.48 -33.05
CA ARG A 91 33.85 -15.77 -32.63
C ARG A 91 32.69 -16.71 -32.82
N VAL A 92 32.51 -17.12 -34.08
CA VAL A 92 31.79 -18.31 -34.46
C VAL A 92 32.44 -19.40 -33.64
N ILE A 93 31.73 -19.84 -32.60
CA ILE A 93 32.11 -21.03 -31.85
C ILE A 93 31.81 -22.18 -32.82
N GLU A 94 32.79 -22.53 -33.65
CA GLU A 94 32.79 -23.75 -34.44
C GLU A 94 32.71 -24.91 -33.45
N GLY A 95 31.51 -25.45 -33.30
CA GLY A 95 31.27 -26.65 -32.53
C GLY A 95 31.91 -27.83 -33.24
N GLU A 96 33.17 -28.10 -32.94
CA GLU A 96 33.83 -29.34 -33.34
C GLU A 96 33.14 -30.51 -32.61
N VAL A 97 32.54 -31.43 -33.38
CA VAL A 97 31.94 -32.65 -32.84
C VAL A 97 33.05 -33.67 -32.62
N ILE A 98 33.62 -33.70 -31.42
CA ILE A 98 34.55 -34.76 -31.01
C ILE A 98 33.74 -36.04 -30.84
N ARG A 99 33.70 -36.89 -31.88
CA ARG A 99 33.35 -38.30 -31.69
C ARG A 99 34.53 -38.95 -31.00
N ARG A 100 34.31 -39.46 -29.78
CA ARG A 100 35.21 -40.48 -29.25
C ARG A 100 35.01 -41.70 -30.12
N ASP A 101 35.88 -41.87 -31.11
CA ASP A 101 36.06 -43.17 -31.71
C ASP A 101 36.74 -44.02 -30.64
N ASP A 102 35.95 -44.94 -30.08
CA ASP A 102 36.44 -46.02 -29.23
C ASP A 102 37.31 -46.95 -30.11
N GLU A 103 38.55 -46.55 -30.34
CA GLU A 103 39.62 -47.38 -30.91
C GLU A 103 40.84 -47.27 -29.98
N GLY A 104 41.45 -48.33 -29.48
CA GLY A 104 41.21 -49.75 -29.66
C GLY A 104 42.28 -50.48 -28.85
N GLU A 105 41.87 -51.49 -28.10
CA GLU A 105 42.74 -52.51 -27.54
C GLU A 105 41.91 -53.81 -27.54
N PRO A 106 42.46 -55.03 -27.74
CA PRO A 106 43.79 -55.47 -28.14
C PRO A 106 43.79 -56.42 -29.36
N SER A 107 44.90 -56.54 -30.09
CA SER A 107 45.44 -57.83 -30.59
C SER A 107 46.65 -57.53 -31.49
N GLY A 108 47.88 -57.93 -31.19
CA GLY A 108 48.29 -59.14 -30.50
C GLY A 108 48.30 -60.31 -31.48
N ARG A 109 49.24 -60.32 -32.43
CA ARG A 109 49.69 -61.54 -33.12
C ARG A 109 51.21 -61.48 -33.38
N PRO A 110 51.91 -62.61 -33.13
CA PRO A 110 53.37 -62.72 -33.00
C PRO A 110 54.14 -62.63 -34.33
#